data_AF-A0A1L8SCP2-F1
#
_entry.id   AF-A0A1L8SCP2-F1
#
_cell.length_a   1.000
_cell.length_b   1.000
_cell.length_c   1.000
_cell.angle_alpha   90.00
_cell.angle_beta   90.00
_cell.angle_gamma   90.00
#
_symmetry.space_group_name_H-M   'P 1'
#
loop_
_entity.id
_entity.type
_entity.pdbx_description
1 polymer ?
#
loop_
_entity_poly.entity_id
_entity_poly.type
_entity_poly.pdbx_seq_one_letter_code
_entity_poly.pdbx_strand_id
1 'polypeptide(L)'
;MTPATTAQSIDNRAVTLASNQTIGGIKNFKDGLMINDVSLSTITRKVIYEADGVGGYFNAADKFTLGASGKIDKIVLLWSRVDDTAGTLLNYSWSQTVLSPDDLVVGNSYRIQMTTDNYKFVTFANESGNVTISGANENSVAPNRIYRIKRIIAYLKN
;
A
#
# COMPACT_ATOMS: atom_id res chain seq x y z
N MET A 1 15.56 -65.39 18.11
CA MET A 1 15.52 -64.04 18.71
C MET A 1 16.78 -63.32 18.29
N THR A 2 16.62 -62.25 17.53
CA THR A 2 17.68 -61.30 17.18
C THR A 2 17.08 -59.92 17.41
N PRO A 3 17.63 -59.07 18.29
CA PRO A 3 17.10 -57.74 18.51
C PRO A 3 17.82 -56.67 17.69
N ALA A 4 17.08 -55.57 17.48
CA ALA A 4 17.47 -54.23 17.03
C ALA A 4 17.60 -54.05 15.49
N THR A 5 17.15 -52.94 14.88
CA THR A 5 17.01 -51.57 15.41
C THR A 5 15.82 -50.81 14.83
N THR A 6 15.04 -50.24 15.75
CA THR A 6 14.37 -48.93 15.72
C THR A 6 14.95 -47.90 14.74
N ALA A 7 14.38 -47.77 13.53
CA ALA A 7 14.55 -46.57 12.70
C ALA A 7 13.36 -46.27 11.75
N GLN A 8 12.25 -47.02 11.81
CA GLN A 8 11.11 -46.84 10.90
C GLN A 8 10.02 -45.86 11.37
N SER A 9 10.33 -44.99 12.34
CA SER A 9 9.44 -43.87 12.68
C SER A 9 10.25 -42.61 12.95
N ILE A 10 10.89 -42.09 11.90
CA ILE A 10 11.04 -40.64 11.83
C ILE A 10 9.65 -40.16 11.44
N ASP A 11 8.83 -39.85 12.46
CA ASP A 11 7.55 -39.16 12.32
C ASP A 11 7.66 -38.11 11.20
N ASN A 12 6.57 -37.93 10.43
CA ASN A 12 6.31 -36.91 9.39
C ASN A 12 6.57 -35.42 9.79
N ARG A 13 7.60 -35.12 10.57
CA ARG A 13 7.97 -33.81 11.11
C ARG A 13 9.11 -33.16 10.35
N ALA A 14 9.84 -33.92 9.52
CA ALA A 14 10.88 -33.39 8.65
C ALA A 14 10.27 -32.88 7.33
N VAL A 15 10.69 -31.69 6.91
CA VAL A 15 10.40 -31.17 5.57
C VAL A 15 11.32 -31.90 4.58
N THR A 16 10.75 -32.39 3.49
CA THR A 16 11.43 -33.17 2.45
C THR A 16 11.63 -32.33 1.19
N LEU A 17 12.60 -32.71 0.36
CA LEU A 17 12.92 -31.99 -0.89
C LEU A 17 11.91 -32.19 -2.02
N ALA A 18 10.93 -33.07 -1.85
CA ALA A 18 9.98 -33.45 -2.89
C ALA A 18 8.54 -33.37 -2.38
N SER A 19 7.62 -33.03 -3.28
CA SER A 19 6.17 -32.88 -3.07
C SER A 19 5.75 -31.64 -2.27
N ASN A 20 4.48 -31.27 -2.40
CA ASN A 20 3.88 -30.17 -1.66
C ASN A 20 3.74 -30.54 -0.17
N GLN A 21 4.22 -29.68 0.73
CA GLN A 21 4.15 -29.88 2.18
C GLN A 21 3.64 -28.63 2.89
N THR A 22 2.83 -28.82 3.94
CA THR A 22 2.41 -27.74 4.84
C THR A 22 3.34 -27.68 6.04
N ILE A 23 3.96 -26.52 6.30
CA ILE A 23 4.89 -26.32 7.41
C ILE A 23 4.26 -25.33 8.41
N GLY A 24 4.00 -25.79 9.64
CA GLY A 24 3.45 -24.95 10.71
C GLY A 24 4.52 -24.26 11.59
N GLY A 25 4.15 -23.18 12.27
CA GLY A 25 4.99 -22.45 13.24
C GLY A 25 6.07 -21.53 12.63
N ILE A 26 6.69 -20.67 13.45
CA ILE A 26 7.71 -19.70 13.02
C ILE A 26 8.95 -20.43 12.46
N LYS A 27 9.52 -19.92 11.37
CA LYS A 27 10.77 -20.41 10.76
C LYS A 27 11.72 -19.23 10.55
N ASN A 28 12.95 -19.38 11.05
CA ASN A 28 13.99 -18.38 10.92
C ASN A 28 15.12 -18.95 10.06
N PHE A 29 15.48 -18.26 8.98
CA PHE A 29 16.58 -18.64 8.10
C PHE A 29 17.74 -17.68 8.35
N LYS A 30 18.79 -18.18 9.00
CA LYS A 30 19.96 -17.36 9.39
C LYS A 30 20.66 -16.73 8.19
N ASP A 31 20.74 -17.48 7.10
CA ASP A 31 21.51 -17.13 5.90
C ASP A 31 20.60 -16.78 4.71
N GLY A 32 19.30 -16.54 4.95
CA GLY A 32 18.30 -16.24 3.92
C GLY A 32 17.68 -17.48 3.24
N LEU A 33 16.77 -17.26 2.30
CA LEU A 33 16.05 -18.30 1.56
C LEU A 33 16.15 -18.03 0.06
N MET A 34 16.72 -18.97 -0.70
CA MET A 34 16.70 -18.96 -2.17
C MET A 34 15.53 -19.82 -2.68
N ILE A 35 14.68 -19.27 -3.55
CA ILE A 35 13.57 -20.01 -4.17
C ILE A 35 13.73 -19.93 -5.68
N ASN A 36 14.07 -21.03 -6.35
CA ASN A 36 14.11 -21.11 -7.82
C ASN A 36 14.97 -20.00 -8.48
N ASP A 37 16.15 -19.71 -7.90
CA ASP A 37 17.03 -18.58 -8.25
C ASP A 37 16.40 -17.16 -8.16
N VAL A 38 15.21 -17.05 -7.55
CA VAL A 38 14.52 -15.78 -7.28
C VAL A 38 14.45 -15.55 -5.77
N SER A 39 15.09 -14.46 -5.32
CA SER A 39 14.94 -13.96 -3.95
C SER A 39 13.54 -13.36 -3.78
N LEU A 40 12.72 -13.92 -2.88
CA LEU A 40 11.35 -13.48 -2.67
C LEU A 40 11.29 -12.41 -1.57
N SER A 41 11.47 -11.16 -1.99
CA SER A 41 10.81 -9.98 -1.40
C SER A 41 10.75 -8.83 -2.41
N THR A 42 10.40 -9.08 -3.67
CA THR A 42 10.54 -8.05 -4.71
C THR A 42 9.68 -6.81 -4.48
N ILE A 43 8.65 -6.85 -3.64
CA ILE A 43 7.78 -5.72 -3.33
C ILE A 43 7.66 -5.50 -1.82
N THR A 44 8.15 -4.35 -1.34
CA THR A 44 7.97 -3.88 0.05
C THR A 44 6.72 -3.02 0.16
N ARG A 45 5.81 -3.35 1.10
CA ARG A 45 4.68 -2.49 1.45
C ARG A 45 5.09 -1.46 2.50
N LYS A 46 4.95 -0.18 2.21
CA LYS A 46 5.24 0.94 3.12
C LYS A 46 3.99 1.80 3.35
N VAL A 47 3.55 1.91 4.60
CA VAL A 47 2.51 2.89 4.97
C VAL A 47 3.19 4.24 5.12
N ILE A 48 2.80 5.20 4.29
CA ILE A 48 3.40 6.53 4.23
C ILE A 48 2.65 7.50 5.14
N TYR A 49 1.33 7.37 5.17
CA TYR A 49 0.44 8.18 6.00
C TYR A 49 -0.72 7.31 6.46
N GLU A 50 -1.14 7.55 7.70
CA GLU A 50 -2.35 6.99 8.29
C GLU A 50 -2.97 8.00 9.26
N ALA A 51 -4.28 8.20 9.15
CA ALA A 51 -5.05 9.03 10.06
C ALA A 51 -6.20 8.25 10.69
N ASP A 52 -6.49 8.62 11.94
CA ASP A 52 -7.61 8.07 12.69
C ASP A 52 -8.97 8.60 12.19
N GLY A 53 -10.03 7.87 12.54
CA GLY A 53 -11.40 8.27 12.22
C GLY A 53 -11.65 8.43 10.72
N VAL A 54 -12.15 9.61 10.33
CA VAL A 54 -12.56 9.98 8.96
C VAL A 54 -11.39 10.37 8.04
N GLY A 55 -10.16 10.41 8.55
CA GLY A 55 -8.98 10.84 7.78
C GLY A 55 -8.72 12.35 7.87
N GLY A 56 -7.59 12.78 7.32
CA GLY A 56 -7.13 14.17 7.28
C GLY A 56 -7.43 14.84 5.94
N TYR A 57 -7.66 16.15 5.97
CA TYR A 57 -7.67 16.95 4.75
C TYR A 57 -6.27 16.95 4.16
N PHE A 58 -6.15 16.66 2.86
CA PHE A 58 -4.87 16.61 2.17
C PHE A 58 -4.75 17.85 1.26
N ASN A 59 -4.06 18.87 1.76
CA ASN A 59 -3.87 20.16 1.10
C ASN A 59 -2.58 20.18 0.26
N ALA A 60 -2.33 21.30 -0.42
CA ALA A 60 -1.14 21.45 -1.26
C ALA A 60 0.19 21.59 -0.50
N ALA A 61 0.14 22.01 0.76
CA ALA A 61 1.31 22.05 1.64
C ALA A 61 1.64 20.68 2.25
N ASP A 62 0.65 19.80 2.39
CA ASP A 62 0.86 18.44 2.85
C ASP A 62 1.59 17.63 1.77
N LYS A 63 2.81 17.20 2.08
CA LYS A 63 3.66 16.50 1.15
C LYS A 63 4.28 15.27 1.79
N PHE A 64 4.10 14.13 1.13
CA PHE A 64 4.58 12.84 1.60
C PHE A 64 5.52 12.18 0.60
N THR A 65 6.66 11.69 1.09
CA THR A 65 7.64 10.96 0.27
C THR A 65 7.23 9.49 0.16
N LEU A 66 7.00 9.04 -1.06
CA LEU A 66 6.51 7.69 -1.37
C LEU A 66 7.66 6.69 -1.46
N GLY A 67 8.75 7.08 -2.11
CA GLY A 67 9.95 6.27 -2.32
C GLY A 67 10.78 6.76 -3.50
N ALA A 68 11.88 6.06 -3.79
CA ALA A 68 12.75 6.40 -4.91
C ALA A 68 12.03 6.26 -6.27
N SER A 69 12.36 7.15 -7.21
CA SER A 69 11.88 7.06 -8.59
C SER A 69 12.29 5.74 -9.23
N GLY A 70 11.40 5.14 -10.03
CA GLY A 70 11.62 3.82 -10.65
C GLY A 70 11.50 2.62 -9.70
N LYS A 71 11.38 2.86 -8.38
CA LYS A 71 11.15 1.81 -7.37
C LYS A 71 9.69 1.68 -6.98
N ILE A 72 8.79 2.56 -7.41
CA ILE A 72 7.37 2.44 -7.07
C ILE A 72 6.69 1.41 -7.99
N ASP A 73 6.06 0.40 -7.39
CA ASP A 73 5.23 -0.59 -8.08
C ASP A 73 3.78 -0.13 -8.19
N LYS A 74 3.23 0.40 -7.09
CA LYS A 74 1.89 0.99 -7.05
C LYS A 74 1.72 1.84 -5.80
N ILE A 75 0.73 2.71 -5.84
CA ILE A 75 0.27 3.49 -4.70
C ILE A 75 -1.19 3.17 -4.45
N VAL A 76 -1.53 2.98 -3.18
CA VAL A 76 -2.92 2.84 -2.76
C VAL A 76 -3.28 4.04 -1.90
N LEU A 77 -4.26 4.79 -2.36
CA LEU A 77 -4.87 5.89 -1.62
C LEU A 77 -6.20 5.38 -1.08
N LEU A 78 -6.32 5.34 0.26
CA LEU A 78 -7.61 5.15 0.91
C LEU A 78 -8.11 6.51 1.35
N TRP A 79 -9.34 6.80 0.94
CA TRP A 79 -9.95 8.10 1.14
C TRP A 79 -11.41 7.97 1.50
N SER A 80 -11.92 8.98 2.19
CA SER A 80 -13.34 9.16 2.43
C SER A 80 -13.83 10.40 1.72
N ARG A 81 -15.06 10.30 1.24
CA ARG A 81 -15.88 11.48 1.01
C ARG A 81 -16.64 11.77 2.31
N VAL A 82 -16.59 13.02 2.76
CA VAL A 82 -17.34 13.48 3.90
C VAL A 82 -18.32 14.56 3.44
N ASP A 83 -19.61 14.34 3.68
CA ASP A 83 -20.61 15.39 3.46
C ASP A 83 -20.63 16.27 4.74
N ASP A 84 -20.13 17.49 4.60
CA ASP A 84 -20.17 18.53 5.63
C ASP A 84 -21.38 19.41 5.39
N THR A 85 -22.50 19.05 6.02
CA THR A 85 -23.65 19.94 6.08
C THR A 85 -23.55 20.75 7.37
N ALA A 86 -23.19 22.03 7.24
CA ALA A 86 -23.16 23.00 8.33
C ALA A 86 -22.42 22.53 9.61
N GLY A 87 -21.21 21.98 9.46
CA GLY A 87 -20.31 21.65 10.56
C GLY A 87 -20.55 20.28 11.21
N THR A 88 -21.50 19.50 10.71
CA THR A 88 -21.70 18.11 11.14
C THR A 88 -21.23 17.17 10.03
N LEU A 89 -20.20 16.38 10.31
CA LEU A 89 -19.72 15.34 9.40
C LEU A 89 -20.77 14.22 9.35
N LEU A 90 -21.65 14.28 8.34
CA LEU A 90 -22.76 13.37 8.19
C LEU A 90 -22.44 12.42 7.05
N ASN A 91 -22.25 11.14 7.38
CA ASN A 91 -21.95 10.06 6.44
C ASN A 91 -20.58 10.20 5.75
N TYR A 92 -19.76 9.17 5.92
CA TYR A 92 -18.54 9.03 5.13
C TYR A 92 -18.47 7.62 4.56
N SER A 93 -18.13 7.55 3.28
CA SER A 93 -17.92 6.28 2.57
C SER A 93 -16.45 6.13 2.26
N TRP A 94 -15.90 4.95 2.55
CA TRP A 94 -14.53 4.63 2.19
C TRP A 94 -14.45 4.23 0.73
N SER A 95 -13.44 4.74 0.06
CA SER A 95 -13.10 4.37 -1.30
C SER A 95 -11.59 4.22 -1.42
N GLN A 96 -11.20 3.49 -2.45
CA GLN A 96 -9.81 3.19 -2.72
C GLN A 96 -9.50 3.56 -4.16
N THR A 97 -8.35 4.20 -4.34
CA THR A 97 -7.74 4.42 -5.65
C THR A 97 -6.39 3.72 -5.67
N VAL A 98 -6.18 2.89 -6.68
CA VAL A 98 -4.89 2.25 -6.94
C VAL A 98 -4.27 2.95 -8.14
N LEU A 99 -3.06 3.47 -7.94
CA LEU A 99 -2.28 4.15 -8.97
C LEU A 99 -1.13 3.23 -9.36
N SER A 100 -1.04 2.95 -10.66
CA SER A 100 0.09 2.29 -11.28
C SER A 100 1.26 3.28 -11.43
N PRO A 101 2.48 2.80 -11.75
CA PRO A 101 3.62 3.69 -11.96
C PRO A 101 3.39 4.68 -13.11
N ASP A 102 2.62 4.27 -14.12
CA ASP A 102 2.33 5.10 -15.29
C ASP A 102 1.39 6.28 -14.95
N ASP A 103 0.64 6.18 -13.85
CA ASP A 103 -0.19 7.27 -13.32
C ASP A 103 0.64 8.35 -12.58
N LEU A 104 1.91 8.04 -12.24
CA LEU A 104 2.81 8.89 -11.45
C LEU A 104 3.63 9.83 -12.34
N VAL A 105 2.95 10.59 -13.19
CA VAL A 105 3.62 11.54 -14.06
C VAL A 105 4.06 12.78 -13.26
N VAL A 106 5.37 12.88 -13.01
CA VAL A 106 5.98 14.01 -12.31
C VAL A 106 5.64 15.33 -13.01
N GLY A 107 5.16 16.30 -12.24
CA GLY A 107 4.73 17.61 -12.74
C GLY A 107 3.27 17.65 -13.22
N ASN A 108 2.57 16.51 -13.27
CA ASN A 108 1.15 16.44 -13.57
C ASN A 108 0.33 16.08 -12.32
N SER A 109 -0.96 16.36 -12.41
CA SER A 109 -1.93 15.97 -11.39
C SER A 109 -2.75 14.77 -11.85
N TYR A 110 -2.96 13.81 -10.95
CA TYR A 110 -3.90 12.72 -11.14
C TYR A 110 -5.26 13.08 -10.57
N ARG A 111 -6.32 12.86 -11.37
CA ARG A 111 -7.71 13.14 -10.98
C ARG A 111 -8.32 11.91 -10.30
N ILE A 112 -8.56 12.03 -9.00
CA ILE A 112 -9.35 11.07 -8.23
C ILE A 112 -10.82 11.42 -8.39
N GLN A 113 -11.51 10.73 -9.29
CA GLN A 113 -12.96 10.88 -9.49
C GLN A 113 -13.71 10.26 -8.30
N MET A 114 -14.59 11.03 -7.65
CA MET A 114 -15.39 10.53 -6.52
C MET A 114 -16.85 10.31 -6.90
N THR A 115 -17.41 11.24 -7.68
CA THR A 115 -18.76 11.17 -8.28
C THR A 115 -18.70 11.83 -9.64
N THR A 116 -19.76 11.78 -10.44
CA THR A 116 -19.81 12.42 -11.77
C THR A 116 -19.27 13.85 -11.78
N ASP A 117 -19.63 14.66 -10.79
CA ASP A 117 -19.29 16.10 -10.77
C ASP A 117 -18.23 16.49 -9.72
N ASN A 118 -17.71 15.53 -8.93
CA ASN A 118 -16.74 15.83 -7.86
C ASN A 118 -15.48 14.98 -8.00
N TYR A 119 -14.33 15.65 -7.96
CA TYR A 119 -13.02 15.04 -8.04
C TYR A 119 -12.00 15.82 -7.19
N LYS A 120 -10.91 15.15 -6.83
CA LYS A 120 -9.73 15.76 -6.19
C LYS A 120 -8.51 15.50 -7.06
N PHE A 121 -7.62 16.48 -7.10
CA PHE A 121 -6.32 16.29 -7.70
C PHE A 121 -5.28 15.96 -6.63
N VAL A 122 -4.42 15.01 -6.95
CA VAL A 122 -3.13 14.81 -6.27
C VAL A 122 -2.03 15.07 -7.27
N THR A 123 -0.94 15.67 -6.83
CA THR A 123 0.19 16.01 -7.70
C THR A 123 1.40 15.18 -7.29
N PHE A 124 2.16 14.75 -8.30
CA PHE A 124 3.40 14.04 -8.09
C PHE A 124 4.59 14.91 -8.46
N ALA A 125 5.61 14.94 -7.62
CA ALA A 125 6.86 15.63 -7.88
C ALA A 125 8.04 14.70 -7.61
N ASN A 126 9.12 14.86 -8.37
CA ASN A 126 10.40 14.23 -8.06
C ASN A 126 11.27 15.22 -7.29
N GLU A 127 11.64 14.85 -6.08
CA GLU A 127 12.49 15.64 -5.22
C GLU A 127 13.67 14.81 -4.74
N SER A 128 14.86 15.23 -5.16
CA SER A 128 16.11 14.57 -4.80
C SER A 128 16.09 13.06 -5.09
N GLY A 129 15.49 12.66 -6.22
CA GLY A 129 15.37 11.27 -6.65
C GLY A 129 14.20 10.48 -6.06
N ASN A 130 13.37 11.11 -5.22
CA ASN A 130 12.18 10.48 -4.63
C ASN A 130 10.89 11.05 -5.21
N VAL A 131 9.91 10.19 -5.45
CA VAL A 131 8.55 10.63 -5.77
C VAL A 131 7.85 11.06 -4.49
N THR A 132 7.27 12.24 -4.54
CA THR A 132 6.43 12.81 -3.50
C THR A 132 5.01 12.98 -4.01
N ILE A 133 4.04 12.87 -3.10
CA ILE A 133 2.63 13.17 -3.36
C ILE A 133 2.20 14.35 -2.51
N SER A 134 1.44 15.26 -3.10
CA SER A 134 0.73 16.33 -2.38
C SER A 134 -0.72 16.41 -2.82
N GLY A 135 -1.58 17.00 -1.98
CA GLY A 135 -2.90 17.40 -2.41
C GLY A 135 -2.82 18.57 -3.40
N ALA A 136 -3.92 18.85 -4.10
CA ALA A 136 -4.13 20.11 -4.79
C ALA A 136 -5.43 20.76 -4.29
N ASN A 137 -5.59 22.07 -4.54
CA ASN A 137 -6.80 22.79 -4.18
C ASN A 137 -8.03 22.17 -4.87
N GLU A 138 -9.13 22.07 -4.13
CA GLU A 138 -10.37 21.47 -4.62
C GLU A 138 -11.01 22.36 -5.68
N ASN A 139 -11.32 21.82 -6.86
CA ASN A 139 -12.43 22.32 -7.65
C ASN A 139 -13.68 21.58 -7.17
N SER A 140 -14.18 21.92 -5.99
CA SER A 140 -15.49 21.44 -5.57
C SER A 140 -16.54 22.43 -6.04
N VAL A 141 -17.42 21.98 -6.92
CA VAL A 141 -18.66 22.69 -7.29
C VAL A 141 -19.65 22.71 -6.10
N ALA A 142 -19.37 21.97 -5.03
CA ALA A 142 -20.17 21.88 -3.81
C ALA A 142 -19.28 22.00 -2.55
N PRO A 143 -19.17 23.19 -1.93
CA PRO A 143 -18.26 23.46 -0.80
C PRO A 143 -18.49 22.57 0.44
N ASN A 144 -19.62 21.85 0.48
CA ASN A 144 -20.05 20.98 1.57
C ASN A 144 -19.59 19.51 1.41
N ARG A 145 -18.75 19.17 0.43
CA ARG A 145 -18.27 17.79 0.22
C ARG A 145 -16.75 17.77 0.26
N ILE A 146 -16.21 17.28 1.37
CA ILE A 146 -14.77 17.32 1.66
C ILE A 146 -14.15 15.95 1.43
N TYR A 147 -13.07 15.92 0.67
CA TYR A 147 -12.22 14.73 0.51
C TYR A 147 -11.22 14.63 1.66
N ARG A 148 -11.10 13.43 2.25
CA ARG A 148 -10.09 13.17 3.28
C ARG A 148 -9.29 11.92 2.95
N ILE A 149 -7.98 12.02 3.06
CA ILE A 149 -7.09 10.86 2.99
C ILE A 149 -7.08 10.19 4.35
N LYS A 150 -7.30 8.88 4.37
CA LYS A 150 -7.06 8.07 5.56
C LYS A 150 -5.73 7.35 5.51
N ARG A 151 -5.35 6.80 4.36
CA ARG A 151 -4.05 6.13 4.21
C ARG A 151 -3.43 6.37 2.85
N ILE A 152 -2.12 6.45 2.84
CA ILE A 152 -1.28 6.40 1.66
C ILE A 152 -0.33 5.22 1.84
N ILE A 153 -0.38 4.27 0.92
CA ILE A 153 0.46 3.08 0.96
C ILE A 153 1.24 3.02 -0.34
N ALA A 154 2.57 2.95 -0.26
CA ALA A 154 3.43 2.69 -1.40
C ALA A 154 3.87 1.23 -1.39
N TYR A 155 3.82 0.58 -2.54
CA TYR A 155 4.44 -0.72 -2.78
C TYR A 155 5.70 -0.47 -3.61
N LEU A 156 6.84 -0.91 -3.11
CA LEU A 156 8.15 -0.57 -3.65
C LEU A 156 8.85 -1.82 -4.18
N LYS A 157 9.26 -1.80 -5.43
CA LYS A 157 10.16 -2.77 -6.04
C LYS A 157 11.55 -2.64 -5.41
N ASN A 158 12.20 -3.77 -5.16
CA ASN A 158 13.61 -3.79 -4.72
C ASN A 158 14.56 -3.22 -5.76
#